data_AF-A0A7J8R0R9-F1
#
_entry.id   AF-A0A7J8R0R9-F1
#
_cell.length_a   1.000
_cell.length_b   1.000
_cell.length_c   1.000
_cell.angle_alpha   90.00
_cell.angle_beta   90.00
_cell.angle_gamma   90.00
#
_symmetry.space_group_name_H-M   'P 1'
#
loop_
_entity.id
_entity.type
_entity.pdbx_description
1 polymer ?
#
loop_
_entity_poly.entity_id
_entity_poly.type
_entity_poly.pdbx_seq_one_letter_code
_entity_poly.pdbx_strand_id
1 'polypeptide(L)'
;MSMVENSSGDESDDEREKKEILKRKECFNWLFVVASFSVQLYYEKYILKQPCMDSKQLGKAWIREIHDGYESRCMINFRMSKIALVQKFPNVEKDFKGLEQQ
;
A
#
# COMPACT_ATOMS: atom_id res chain seq x y z
N MET A 1 48.72 45.08 19.59
CA MET A 1 47.42 45.21 18.88
C MET A 1 47.69 44.81 17.44
N SER A 2 47.36 43.57 17.07
CA SER A 2 47.51 43.07 15.70
C SER A 2 46.16 42.47 15.30
N MET A 3 45.67 42.93 14.16
CA MET A 3 44.29 42.80 13.73
C MET A 3 43.91 41.34 13.46
N VAL A 4 42.72 40.98 13.91
CA VAL A 4 42.02 39.76 13.56
C VAL A 4 41.74 39.81 12.05
N GLU A 5 42.48 39.03 11.26
CA GLU A 5 42.06 38.69 9.91
C GLU A 5 41.01 37.58 10.00
N ASN A 6 39.75 37.98 10.14
CA ASN A 6 38.62 37.12 9.83
C ASN A 6 38.62 36.94 8.31
N SER A 7 39.36 35.94 7.83
CA SER A 7 39.21 35.44 6.46
C SER A 7 37.88 34.69 6.41
N SER A 8 36.81 35.42 6.07
CA SER A 8 35.52 34.85 5.72
C SER A 8 35.73 34.07 4.42
N GLY A 9 35.87 32.76 4.55
CA GLY A 9 36.02 31.87 3.40
C GLY A 9 34.83 32.00 2.47
N ASP A 10 35.04 32.67 1.34
CA ASP A 10 34.14 32.62 0.20
C ASP A 10 34.17 31.18 -0.32
N GLU A 11 33.09 30.44 -0.03
CA GLU A 11 32.85 29.16 -0.70
C GLU A 11 32.74 29.43 -2.19
N SER A 12 33.58 28.77 -3.00
CA SER A 12 33.47 28.88 -4.45
C SER A 12 32.09 28.42 -4.92
N ASP A 13 31.57 29.07 -5.96
CA ASP A 13 30.26 28.73 -6.54
C ASP A 13 30.16 27.23 -6.91
N ASP A 14 31.28 26.61 -7.30
CA ASP A 14 31.39 25.18 -7.58
C ASP A 14 31.07 24.28 -6.36
N GLU A 15 31.52 24.67 -5.15
CA GLU A 15 31.25 23.90 -3.93
C GLU A 15 29.79 24.05 -3.48
N ARG A 16 29.19 25.24 -3.71
CA ARG A 16 27.75 25.45 -3.49
C ARG A 16 26.92 24.57 -4.41
N GLU A 17 27.25 24.51 -5.70
CA GLU A 17 26.53 23.68 -6.68
C GLU A 17 26.63 22.19 -6.33
N LYS A 18 27.81 21.70 -5.94
CA LYS A 18 27.99 20.30 -5.49
C LYS A 18 27.11 19.96 -4.29
N LYS A 19 27.02 20.86 -3.30
CA LYS A 19 26.15 20.67 -2.13
C LYS A 19 24.67 20.63 -2.52
N GLU A 20 24.23 21.45 -3.47
CA GLU A 20 22.85 21.41 -3.97
C GLU A 20 22.54 20.10 -4.71
N ILE A 21 23.46 19.63 -5.55
CA ILE A 21 23.33 18.34 -6.23
C ILE A 21 23.28 17.19 -5.22
N LEU A 22 24.13 17.22 -4.19
CA LEU A 22 24.13 16.22 -3.13
C LEU A 22 22.79 16.20 -2.39
N LYS A 23 22.30 17.38 -1.98
CA LYS A 23 21.01 17.53 -1.30
C LYS A 23 19.84 17.05 -2.16
N ARG A 24 19.87 17.28 -3.48
CA ARG A 24 18.86 16.76 -4.41
C ARG A 24 18.91 15.24 -4.51
N LYS A 25 20.11 14.64 -4.56
CA LYS A 25 20.27 13.17 -4.56
C LYS A 25 19.77 12.56 -3.26
N GLU A 26 20.09 13.16 -2.12
CA GLU A 26 19.60 12.73 -0.81
C GLU A 26 18.07 12.82 -0.72
N CYS A 27 17.49 13.95 -1.16
CA CYS A 27 16.05 14.13 -1.21
C CYS A 27 15.38 13.08 -2.12
N PHE A 28 15.97 12.82 -3.29
CA PHE A 28 15.47 11.79 -4.21
C PHE A 28 15.57 10.39 -3.60
N ASN A 29 16.70 10.06 -2.97
CA ASN A 29 16.89 8.77 -2.30
C ASN A 29 15.87 8.58 -1.18
N TRP A 30 15.59 9.63 -0.40
CA TRP A 30 14.61 9.57 0.67
C TRP A 30 13.19 9.35 0.12
N LEU A 31 12.83 10.08 -0.94
CA LEU A 31 11.56 9.90 -1.64
C LEU A 31 11.43 8.48 -2.20
N PHE A 32 12.50 7.96 -2.81
CA PHE A 32 12.55 6.61 -3.34
C PHE A 32 12.34 5.56 -2.24
N VAL A 33 13.06 5.67 -1.12
CA VAL A 33 12.91 4.77 0.03
C VAL A 33 11.48 4.79 0.56
N VAL A 34 10.89 5.97 0.77
CA VAL A 34 9.51 6.09 1.26
C VAL A 34 8.50 5.52 0.28
N ALA A 35 8.67 5.77 -1.02
CA ALA A 35 7.79 5.25 -2.05
C ALA A 35 7.88 3.72 -2.12
N SER A 36 9.09 3.16 -2.17
CA SER A 36 9.31 1.71 -2.19
C SER A 36 8.76 1.04 -0.93
N PHE A 37 8.98 1.64 0.25
CA PHE A 37 8.45 1.11 1.51
C PHE A 37 6.92 1.16 1.55
N SER A 38 6.30 2.23 1.04
CA SER A 38 4.84 2.35 0.96
C SER A 38 4.23 1.27 0.06
N VAL A 39 4.85 1.01 -1.08
CA VAL A 39 4.45 -0.07 -1.99
C VAL A 39 4.61 -1.43 -1.31
N GLN A 40 5.75 -1.68 -0.68
CA GLN A 40 5.99 -2.94 0.05
C GLN A 40 4.96 -3.17 1.16
N LEU A 41 4.69 -2.16 1.98
CA LEU A 41 3.68 -2.24 3.03
C LEU A 41 2.28 -2.55 2.48
N TYR A 42 1.92 -1.95 1.34
CA TYR A 42 0.65 -2.26 0.68
C TYR A 42 0.59 -3.72 0.23
N TYR A 43 1.67 -4.22 -0.37
CA TYR A 43 1.77 -5.61 -0.77
C TYR A 43 1.65 -6.57 0.41
N GLU A 44 2.37 -6.34 1.50
CA GLU A 44 2.30 -7.19 2.70
C GLU A 44 0.91 -7.16 3.34
N LYS A 45 0.32 -5.96 3.47
CA LYS A 45 -0.95 -5.78 4.17
C LYS A 45 -2.16 -6.28 3.39
N TYR A 46 -2.15 -6.15 2.07
CA TYR A 46 -3.32 -6.41 1.24
C TYR A 46 -3.10 -7.51 0.22
N ILE A 47 -1.93 -7.66 -0.40
CA ILE A 47 -1.74 -8.66 -1.46
C ILE A 47 -1.33 -10.01 -0.88
N LEU A 48 -0.30 -10.03 -0.03
CA LEU A 48 0.26 -11.26 0.56
C LEU A 48 -0.51 -11.76 1.77
N LYS A 49 -1.31 -10.89 2.41
CA LYS A 49 -2.14 -11.32 3.54
C LYS A 49 -3.07 -12.45 3.08
N GLN A 50 -2.95 -13.61 3.69
CA GLN A 50 -3.88 -14.70 3.41
C GLN A 50 -5.30 -14.31 3.86
N PRO A 51 -6.34 -14.67 3.09
CA PRO A 51 -7.72 -14.51 3.54
C PRO A 51 -7.88 -15.22 4.89
N CYS A 52 -8.18 -14.45 5.93
CA CYS A 52 -8.49 -15.05 7.23
C CYS A 52 -9.98 -15.38 7.25
N MET A 53 -10.32 -16.66 7.15
CA MET A 53 -11.66 -17.13 7.51
C MET A 53 -11.76 -17.16 9.04
N ASP A 54 -12.40 -16.13 9.60
CA ASP A 54 -12.82 -16.09 11.00
C ASP A 54 -14.12 -16.87 11.22
N SER A 55 -14.90 -17.09 10.16
CA SER A 55 -16.14 -17.84 10.18
C SER A 55 -15.93 -19.34 9.98
N LYS A 56 -16.78 -20.13 10.65
CA LYS A 56 -16.89 -21.59 10.47
C LYS A 56 -17.75 -21.98 9.26
N GLN A 57 -18.43 -21.01 8.64
CA GLN A 57 -19.24 -21.25 7.46
C GLN A 57 -18.34 -21.60 6.27
N LEU A 58 -18.82 -22.47 5.39
CA LEU A 58 -18.14 -22.89 4.16
C LEU A 58 -19.07 -22.72 2.95
N GLY A 59 -18.49 -22.77 1.75
CA GLY A 59 -19.24 -22.75 0.50
C GLY A 59 -20.19 -21.55 0.36
N LYS A 60 -21.43 -21.81 -0.08
CA LYS A 60 -22.42 -20.75 -0.33
C LYS A 60 -22.80 -19.95 0.92
N ALA A 61 -22.84 -20.60 2.09
CA ALA A 61 -23.17 -19.94 3.35
C ALA A 61 -22.09 -18.92 3.73
N TRP A 62 -20.82 -19.26 3.51
CA TRP A 62 -19.70 -18.35 3.72
C TRP A 62 -19.74 -17.16 2.75
N ILE A 63 -19.97 -17.40 1.45
CA ILE A 63 -20.01 -16.30 0.47
C ILE A 63 -21.16 -15.33 0.80
N ARG A 64 -22.32 -15.85 1.20
CA ARG A 64 -23.44 -15.01 1.67
C ARG A 64 -23.06 -14.18 2.89
N GLU A 65 -22.37 -14.79 3.87
CA GLU A 65 -21.90 -14.07 5.05
C GLU A 65 -20.95 -12.91 4.70
N ILE A 66 -20.04 -13.10 3.74
CA ILE A 66 -19.14 -12.04 3.29
C ILE A 66 -19.90 -10.97 2.51
N HIS A 67 -20.82 -11.38 1.62
CA HIS A 67 -21.64 -10.50 0.81
C HIS A 67 -22.54 -9.60 1.67
N ASP A 68 -23.20 -10.17 2.68
CA ASP A 68 -24.14 -9.45 3.53
C ASP A 68 -23.44 -8.69 4.67
N GLY A 69 -22.22 -9.12 5.03
CA GLY A 69 -21.40 -8.53 6.10
C GLY A 69 -20.77 -7.17 5.78
N TYR A 70 -19.81 -6.77 6.63
CA TYR A 70 -19.09 -5.50 6.51
C TYR A 70 -18.19 -5.43 5.27
N GLU A 71 -18.04 -4.22 4.71
CA GLU A 71 -17.13 -3.90 3.59
C GLU A 71 -15.72 -4.49 3.76
N SER A 72 -15.19 -4.42 4.98
CA SER A 72 -13.87 -4.94 5.32
C SER A 72 -13.73 -6.43 5.03
N ARG A 73 -14.79 -7.22 5.16
CA ARG A 73 -14.79 -8.66 4.86
C ARG A 73 -14.68 -8.93 3.36
N CYS A 74 -15.33 -8.11 2.52
CA CYS A 74 -15.17 -8.17 1.06
C CYS A 74 -13.73 -7.83 0.66
N MET A 75 -13.17 -6.76 1.24
CA MET A 75 -11.78 -6.36 0.99
C MET A 75 -10.76 -7.38 1.51
N ILE A 76 -11.03 -8.03 2.65
CA ILE A 76 -10.12 -9.03 3.23
C ILE A 76 -10.11 -10.33 2.43
N ASN A 77 -11.27 -10.80 1.98
CA ASN A 77 -11.39 -12.13 1.36
C ASN A 77 -11.33 -12.10 -0.17
N PHE A 78 -11.92 -11.07 -0.80
CA PHE A 78 -12.02 -10.96 -2.26
C PHE A 78 -11.18 -9.84 -2.86
N ARG A 79 -10.53 -9.01 -2.04
CA ARG A 79 -9.72 -7.85 -2.48
C ARG A 79 -10.49 -6.87 -3.36
N MET A 80 -11.80 -6.80 -3.15
CA MET A 80 -12.69 -5.94 -3.91
C MET A 80 -13.66 -5.24 -2.97
N SER A 81 -14.11 -4.05 -3.36
CA SER A 81 -15.15 -3.35 -2.62
C SER A 81 -16.46 -4.13 -2.67
N LYS A 82 -17.32 -3.97 -1.67
CA LYS A 82 -18.64 -4.60 -1.62
C LYS A 82 -19.47 -4.19 -2.83
N ILE A 83 -19.40 -2.92 -3.24
CA ILE A 83 -20.10 -2.44 -4.43
C ILE A 83 -19.64 -3.24 -5.67
N ALA A 84 -18.33 -3.42 -5.86
CA ALA A 84 -17.81 -4.20 -6.96
C ALA A 84 -18.19 -5.68 -6.85
N LEU A 85 -18.23 -6.25 -5.63
CA LEU A 85 -18.65 -7.63 -5.39
C LEU A 85 -20.13 -7.83 -5.75
N VAL A 86 -21.01 -6.95 -5.27
CA VAL A 86 -22.46 -6.98 -5.52
C VAL A 86 -22.77 -6.73 -6.99
N GLN A 87 -22.06 -5.80 -7.65
CA GLN A 87 -22.22 -5.58 -9.09
C GLN A 87 -21.79 -6.79 -9.91
N LYS A 88 -20.70 -7.46 -9.51
CA LYS A 88 -20.17 -8.63 -10.24
C LYS A 88 -20.98 -9.89 -9.95
N PHE A 89 -21.54 -10.00 -8.75
CA PHE A 89 -22.30 -11.16 -8.28
C PHE A 89 -23.62 -10.71 -7.63
N PRO A 90 -24.58 -10.19 -8.41
CA PRO A 90 -25.85 -9.69 -7.89
C PRO A 90 -26.72 -10.81 -7.32
N ASN A 91 -26.48 -12.06 -7.71
CA ASN A 91 -27.19 -13.21 -7.17
C ASN A 91 -26.22 -14.35 -6.87
N VAL A 92 -25.59 -14.24 -5.70
CA VAL A 92 -24.62 -15.19 -5.16
C VAL A 92 -25.09 -16.66 -5.25
N GLU A 93 -26.38 -16.94 -5.08
CA GLU A 93 -26.92 -18.30 -5.16
C GLU A 93 -26.89 -18.89 -6.57
N LYS A 94 -27.11 -18.06 -7.59
CA LYS A 94 -27.03 -18.44 -9.00
C LYS A 94 -25.59 -18.47 -9.49
N ASP A 95 -24.81 -17.49 -9.08
CA ASP A 95 -23.47 -17.26 -9.60
C ASP A 95 -22.45 -18.30 -9.10
N PHE A 96 -22.70 -18.90 -7.92
CA PHE A 96 -21.84 -19.90 -7.30
C PHE A 96 -22.45 -21.31 -7.27
N LYS A 97 -23.40 -21.63 -8.16
CA LYS A 97 -24.05 -22.97 -8.23
C LYS A 97 -23.07 -24.14 -8.42
N GLY A 98 -21.89 -23.92 -8.98
CA GLY A 98 -20.90 -24.96 -9.24
C GLY A 98 -20.06 -25.42 -8.05
N LEU A 99 -20.16 -24.77 -6.87
CA LEU A 99 -19.32 -25.08 -5.69
C LEU A 99 -19.88 -26.19 -4.78
N GLU A 100 -20.96 -26.87 -5.16
CA GLU A 100 -21.60 -27.93 -4.35
C GLU A 100 -21.09 -29.36 -4.62
N GLN A 101 -20.12 -29.57 -5.52
CA GLN A 101 -19.67 -30.92 -5.92
C GLN A 101 -18.28 -31.35 -5.43
N GLN A 102 -17.74 -30.77 -4.35
CA GLN A 102 -16.49 -31.25 -3.74
C GLN A 102 -16.62 -31.49 -2.24
#